data_AF-A0A7M5X6H6-F1
#
_entry.id   AF-A0A7M5X6H6-F1
#
_cell.length_a   1.000
_cell.length_b   1.000
_cell.length_c   1.000
_cell.angle_alpha   90.00
_cell.angle_beta   90.00
_cell.angle_gamma   90.00
#
_symmetry.space_group_name_H-M   'P 1'
#
loop_
_entity.id
_entity.type
_entity.pdbx_description
1 polymer ?
#
loop_
_entity_poly.entity_id
_entity_poly.type
_entity_poly.pdbx_seq_one_letter_code
_entity_poly.pdbx_strand_id
1 'polypeptide(L)'
;MMTSIAVRKQFKFPVYFTTDVFHKVLPFHMAKGMQVMRGMVNNCDCVIEVRDARVPLSSCNKQFEYLYAHKPRILLINKIDLANESLTKVMRSLKQILRQKNEQKSIA
;
A
#
# COMPACT_ATOMS: atom_id res chain seq x y z
N MET A 1 -12.36 10.48 36.06
CA MET A 1 -13.34 9.53 35.51
C MET A 1 -12.60 8.59 34.56
N MET A 2 -12.41 7.32 34.94
CA MET A 2 -11.74 6.33 34.09
C MET A 2 -12.69 5.89 32.98
N THR A 3 -12.45 6.30 31.75
CA THR A 3 -13.20 5.79 30.59
C THR A 3 -12.75 4.36 30.32
N SER A 4 -13.61 3.38 30.59
CA SER A 4 -13.31 1.99 30.26
C SER A 4 -13.20 1.84 28.74
N ILE A 5 -12.09 1.27 28.28
CA ILE A 5 -11.87 0.96 26.87
C ILE A 5 -12.74 -0.25 26.54
N ALA A 6 -13.94 0.00 26.03
CA ALA A 6 -14.83 -1.05 25.56
C ALA A 6 -14.48 -1.42 24.11
N VAL A 7 -13.89 -2.59 23.91
CA VAL A 7 -13.66 -3.14 22.57
C VAL A 7 -15.00 -3.48 21.94
N ARG A 8 -15.26 -2.94 20.74
CA ARG A 8 -16.51 -3.14 20.02
C ARG A 8 -16.59 -4.59 19.54
N LYS A 9 -17.58 -5.36 20.00
CA LYS A 9 -17.77 -6.79 19.63
C LYS A 9 -17.93 -7.03 18.13
N GLN A 10 -18.53 -6.07 17.42
CA GLN A 10 -18.68 -6.12 15.97
C GLN A 10 -18.74 -4.70 15.41
N PHE A 11 -18.09 -4.48 14.28
CA PHE A 11 -18.24 -3.26 13.51
C PHE A 11 -19.53 -3.34 12.69
N LYS A 12 -20.50 -2.47 12.98
CA LYS A 12 -21.69 -2.28 12.14
C LYS A 12 -21.42 -1.11 11.19
N PHE A 13 -21.54 -1.36 9.90
CA PHE A 13 -21.45 -0.29 8.91
C PHE A 13 -22.57 0.74 9.19
N PRO A 14 -22.27 2.04 9.21
CA PRO A 14 -23.30 3.05 9.38
C PRO A 14 -24.31 2.99 8.23
N VAL A 15 -25.58 3.28 8.51
CA VAL A 15 -26.71 3.11 7.56
C VAL A 15 -26.55 3.93 6.25
N TYR A 16 -25.69 4.95 6.26
CA TYR A 16 -25.33 5.77 5.09
C TYR A 16 -24.17 5.21 4.24
N PHE A 17 -23.62 4.05 4.60
CA PHE A 17 -22.63 3.32 3.79
C PHE A 17 -23.32 2.33 2.85
N THR A 18 -24.23 2.81 2.00
CA THR A 18 -24.75 1.98 0.89
C THR A 18 -23.70 1.90 -0.22
N THR A 19 -23.74 0.82 -1.02
CA THR A 19 -22.85 0.56 -2.16
C THR A 19 -22.77 1.74 -3.13
N ASP A 20 -23.89 2.46 -3.27
CA ASP A 20 -24.07 3.60 -4.18
C ASP A 20 -23.26 4.82 -3.73
N VAL A 21 -23.03 4.98 -2.42
CA VAL A 21 -22.17 6.01 -1.85
C VAL A 21 -20.70 5.59 -1.95
N PHE A 22 -20.40 4.31 -1.72
CA PHE A 22 -19.03 3.77 -1.74
C PHE A 22 -18.40 3.83 -3.14
N HIS A 23 -19.14 3.43 -4.17
CA HIS A 23 -18.69 3.46 -5.57
C HIS A 23 -18.56 4.87 -6.15
N LYS A 24 -19.29 5.85 -5.59
CA LYS A 24 -19.30 7.24 -6.08
C LYS A 24 -18.21 8.10 -5.45
N VAL A 25 -17.84 7.80 -4.21
CA VAL A 25 -16.77 8.48 -3.46
C VAL A 25 -15.38 8.00 -3.91
N LEU A 26 -15.20 6.73 -4.27
CA LEU A 26 -13.88 6.22 -4.66
C LEU A 26 -13.25 6.94 -5.88
N PRO A 27 -13.90 7.05 -7.05
CA PRO A 27 -13.24 7.61 -8.23
C PRO A 27 -12.93 9.11 -8.05
N PHE A 28 -13.82 9.90 -7.47
CA PHE A 28 -13.59 11.34 -7.27
C PHE A 28 -12.53 11.60 -6.18
N HIS A 29 -12.61 10.91 -5.04
CA HIS A 29 -11.67 11.13 -3.95
C HIS A 29 -10.30 10.55 -4.25
N MET A 30 -10.21 9.39 -4.92
CA MET A 30 -8.93 8.85 -5.37
C MET A 30 -8.31 9.72 -6.45
N ALA A 31 -9.09 10.25 -7.40
CA ALA A 31 -8.57 11.17 -8.42
C ALA A 31 -8.01 12.46 -7.80
N LYS A 32 -8.75 13.08 -6.86
CA LYS A 32 -8.30 14.27 -6.15
C LYS A 32 -7.06 13.98 -5.28
N GLY A 33 -7.08 12.89 -4.52
CA GLY A 33 -5.94 12.45 -3.72
C GLY A 33 -4.71 12.18 -4.58
N MET A 34 -4.91 11.58 -5.75
CA MET A 34 -3.83 11.33 -6.70
C MET A 34 -3.25 12.63 -7.24
N GLN A 35 -4.07 13.61 -7.64
CA GLN A 35 -3.59 14.93 -8.10
C GLN A 35 -2.75 15.63 -7.03
N VAL A 36 -3.22 15.64 -5.78
CA VAL A 36 -2.47 16.20 -4.64
C VAL A 36 -1.14 15.47 -4.45
N MET A 37 -1.17 14.13 -4.48
CA MET A 37 0.04 13.32 -4.37
C MET A 37 1.04 13.62 -5.49
N ARG A 38 0.59 13.82 -6.76
CA ARG A 38 1.50 14.19 -7.87
C ARG A 38 2.27 15.47 -7.57
N GLY A 39 1.61 16.48 -7.01
CA GLY A 39 2.24 17.75 -6.66
C GLY A 39 3.24 17.64 -5.51
N MET A 40 2.95 16.79 -4.52
CA MET A 40 3.81 16.64 -3.33
C MET A 40 5.09 15.82 -3.58
N VAL A 41 5.03 14.86 -4.50
CA VAL A 41 6.10 13.87 -4.70
C VAL A 41 7.43 14.48 -5.13
N ASN A 42 7.42 15.58 -5.88
CA ASN A 42 8.65 16.27 -6.25
C ASN A 42 9.41 16.78 -5.01
N ASN A 43 8.67 17.15 -3.96
CA ASN A 43 9.21 17.67 -2.69
C ASN A 43 9.58 16.56 -1.69
N CYS A 44 9.39 15.28 -2.03
CA CYS A 44 9.76 14.16 -1.18
C CYS A 44 11.12 13.57 -1.62
N ASP A 45 11.95 13.21 -0.64
CA ASP A 45 13.24 12.54 -0.92
C ASP A 45 13.06 11.08 -1.28
N CYS A 46 12.09 10.40 -0.66
CA CYS A 46 11.78 8.99 -0.92
C CYS A 46 10.28 8.70 -0.82
N VAL A 47 9.87 7.57 -1.39
CA VAL A 47 8.49 7.08 -1.34
C VAL A 47 8.44 5.79 -0.53
N ILE A 48 7.57 5.75 0.49
CA ILE A 48 7.28 4.53 1.23
C ILE A 48 5.98 3.94 0.71
N GLU A 49 6.09 2.77 0.08
CA GLU A 49 4.98 2.04 -0.47
C GLU A 49 4.53 0.96 0.51
N VAL A 50 3.31 1.08 1.02
CA VAL A 50 2.74 0.11 1.97
C VAL A 50 1.85 -0.88 1.22
N ARG A 51 2.14 -2.17 1.33
CA ARG A 51 1.37 -3.26 0.71
C ARG A 51 0.85 -4.25 1.76
N ASP A 52 -0.25 -4.93 1.46
CA ASP A 52 -0.80 -5.98 2.33
C ASP A 52 -0.05 -7.30 2.08
N ALA A 53 0.47 -7.91 3.14
CA ALA A 53 1.29 -9.11 3.08
C ALA A 53 0.58 -10.34 2.50
N ARG A 54 -0.76 -10.39 2.57
CA ARG A 54 -1.54 -11.53 2.05
C ARG A 54 -1.60 -11.55 0.53
N VAL A 55 -1.55 -10.37 -0.09
CA VAL A 55 -1.67 -10.17 -1.54
C VAL A 55 -0.65 -9.13 -2.00
N PRO A 56 0.65 -9.40 -1.84
CA PRO A 56 1.71 -8.40 -2.03
C PRO A 56 1.81 -7.89 -3.47
N LEU A 57 1.58 -8.77 -4.45
CA LEU A 57 1.63 -8.43 -5.87
C LEU A 57 0.35 -7.72 -6.32
N SER A 58 -0.81 -8.26 -5.96
CA SER A 58 -2.11 -7.72 -6.37
C SER A 58 -2.48 -6.42 -5.65
N SER A 59 -1.93 -6.18 -4.46
CA SER A 59 -2.09 -4.89 -3.78
C SER A 59 -1.31 -3.77 -4.46
N CYS A 60 -0.56 -4.06 -5.54
CA CYS A 60 0.16 -3.07 -6.34
C CYS A 60 -0.78 -2.09 -7.09
N ASN A 61 -0.45 -0.79 -7.04
CA ASN A 61 -1.12 0.23 -7.85
C ASN A 61 -0.24 0.57 -9.05
N LYS A 62 -0.61 0.07 -10.23
CA LYS A 62 0.13 0.27 -11.48
C LYS A 62 0.33 1.74 -11.83
N GLN A 63 -0.59 2.60 -11.44
CA GLN A 63 -0.51 4.03 -11.72
C GLN A 63 0.63 4.71 -10.95
N PHE A 64 1.06 4.13 -9.82
CA PHE A 64 2.17 4.62 -9.01
C PHE A 64 3.55 4.21 -9.53
N GLU A 65 3.65 3.10 -10.27
CA GLU A 65 4.92 2.70 -10.89
C GLU A 65 5.46 3.81 -11.80
N TYR A 66 4.60 4.44 -12.60
CA TYR A 66 4.99 5.53 -13.49
C TYR A 66 5.22 6.85 -12.74
N LEU A 67 4.37 7.14 -11.75
CA LEU A 67 4.41 8.39 -11.02
C LEU A 67 5.67 8.57 -10.17
N TYR A 68 6.20 7.46 -9.64
CA TYR A 68 7.30 7.46 -8.67
C TYR A 68 8.56 6.75 -9.17
N ALA A 69 8.63 6.42 -10.46
CA ALA A 69 9.75 5.67 -11.05
C ALA A 69 11.14 6.30 -10.79
N HIS A 70 11.20 7.62 -10.66
CA HIS A 70 12.45 8.38 -10.51
C HIS A 70 12.85 8.65 -9.05
N LYS A 71 12.03 8.25 -8.07
CA LYS A 71 12.29 8.46 -6.64
C LYS A 71 12.72 7.16 -5.96
N PRO A 72 13.66 7.19 -5.00
CA PRO A 72 14.00 6.01 -4.23
C PRO A 72 12.78 5.52 -3.45
N ARG A 73 12.54 4.20 -3.49
CA ARG A 73 11.31 3.58 -2.99
C ARG A 73 11.59 2.50 -1.95
N ILE A 74 10.90 2.59 -0.81
CA ILE A 74 10.92 1.57 0.25
C ILE A 74 9.58 0.83 0.23
N LEU A 75 9.62 -0.49 0.04
CA LEU A 75 8.43 -1.35 0.08
C LEU A 75 8.21 -1.93 1.49
N LEU A 76 7.23 -1.37 2.19
CA LEU A 76 6.76 -1.82 3.49
C LEU A 76 5.62 -2.84 3.34
N ILE A 77 5.82 -4.04 3.86
CA ILE A 77 4.82 -5.11 3.83
C ILE A 77 4.11 -5.14 5.19
N ASN A 78 2.85 -4.73 5.19
CA ASN A 78 2.00 -4.62 6.38
C ASN A 78 1.17 -5.89 6.60
N LYS A 79 0.76 -6.14 7.86
CA LYS A 79 -0.05 -7.29 8.29
C LYS A 79 0.61 -8.64 8.04
N ILE A 80 1.90 -8.72 8.31
CA ILE A 80 2.69 -9.95 8.10
C ILE A 80 2.20 -11.11 8.96
N ASP A 81 1.63 -10.81 10.13
CA ASP A 81 1.00 -11.74 11.06
C ASP A 81 -0.21 -12.47 10.45
N LEU A 82 -0.90 -11.84 9.49
CA LEU A 82 -2.05 -12.42 8.80
C LEU A 82 -1.66 -13.15 7.51
N ALA A 83 -0.40 -13.09 7.10
CA ALA A 83 0.07 -13.72 5.88
C ALA A 83 0.48 -15.17 6.12
N ASN A 84 0.14 -16.05 5.18
CA ASN A 84 0.55 -17.44 5.23
C ASN A 84 2.09 -17.54 5.22
N GLU A 85 2.67 -18.25 6.19
CA GLU A 85 4.13 -18.39 6.34
C GLU A 85 4.83 -18.91 5.08
N SER A 86 4.17 -19.81 4.35
CA SER A 86 4.69 -20.34 3.09
C SER A 86 4.84 -19.24 2.03
N LEU A 87 3.85 -18.35 1.93
CA LEU A 87 3.82 -17.23 0.99
C LEU A 87 4.84 -16.15 1.41
N THR A 88 4.99 -15.94 2.71
CA THR A 88 6.00 -15.03 3.29
C THR A 88 7.43 -15.48 2.98
N LYS A 89 7.72 -16.79 2.99
CA LYS A 89 9.03 -17.33 2.59
C LYS A 89 9.34 -17.05 1.12
N VAL A 90 8.39 -17.31 0.23
CA VAL A 90 8.55 -17.05 -1.22
C VAL A 90 8.77 -15.55 -1.49
N MET A 91 8.05 -14.67 -0.80
CA MET A 91 8.26 -13.21 -0.90
C MET A 91 9.66 -12.77 -0.50
N ARG A 92 10.21 -13.33 0.61
CA ARG A 92 11.57 -12.99 1.05
C ARG A 92 12.61 -13.39 0.00
N SER A 93 12.47 -14.58 -0.59
CA SER A 93 13.35 -15.06 -1.65
C SER A 93 13.26 -14.18 -2.91
N LEU A 94 12.04 -13.78 -3.32
CA LEU A 94 11.85 -12.88 -4.46
C LEU A 94 12.46 -11.49 -4.20
N LYS A 95 12.38 -10.96 -2.97
CA LYS A 95 13.05 -9.69 -2.60
C LYS A 95 14.57 -9.76 -2.80
N GLN A 96 15.22 -10.87 -2.43
CA GLN A 96 16.66 -11.05 -2.65
C GLN A 96 17.01 -11.07 -4.15
N ILE A 97 16.24 -11.78 -4.95
CA ILE A 97 16.47 -11.89 -6.40
C ILE A 97 16.28 -10.53 -7.09
N LEU A 98 15.23 -9.78 -6.73
CA LEU A 98 14.98 -8.46 -7.31
C LEU A 98 16.05 -7.44 -6.89
N ARG A 99 16.55 -7.53 -5.65
CA ARG A 99 17.65 -6.70 -5.17
C ARG A 99 18.94 -6.95 -5.96
N GLN A 100 19.31 -8.21 -6.17
CA GLN A 100 20.49 -8.57 -6.98
C GLN A 100 20.37 -8.09 -8.44
N LYS A 101 19.19 -8.20 -9.05
CA LYS A 101 18.95 -7.69 -10.41
C LYS A 101 19.05 -6.16 -10.51
N ASN A 102 18.58 -5.43 -9.50
CA ASN A 102 18.66 -3.97 -9.47
C ASN A 102 20.11 -3.49 -9.24
N GLU A 103 20.89 -4.20 -8.42
CA GLU A 103 22.32 -3.93 -8.23
C GLU A 103 23.09 -4.15 -9.56
N GLN A 104 22.82 -5.24 -10.29
CA GLN A 104 23.44 -5.51 -11.61
C GLN A 104 23.07 -4.48 -12.69
N LYS A 105 21.85 -3.93 -12.67
CA LYS A 105 21.41 -2.88 -13.60
C LYS A 105 21.99 -1.49 -13.31
N SER A 106 22.55 -1.26 -12.12
CA SER A 106 23.18 0.01 -11.77
C SER A 106 24.66 0.08 -12.18
N ILE A 107 25.23 -1.06 -12.58
CA ILE A 107 26.65 -1.23 -12.93
C ILE A 107 26.84 -1.28 -14.47
N ALA A 108 25.76 -1.43 -15.23
CA ALA A 108 25.74 -1.42 -16.69
C ALA A 108 25.03 -0.17 -17.22
#